data_AF-A0A444K0N9-F1
#
_entry.id   AF-A0A444K0N9-F1
#
_cell.length_a   1.000
_cell.length_b   1.000
_cell.length_c   1.000
_cell.angle_alpha   90.00
_cell.angle_beta   90.00
_cell.angle_gamma   90.00
#
_symmetry.space_group_name_H-M   'P 1'
#
loop_
_entity.id
_entity.type
_entity.pdbx_description
1 polymer ?
#
loop_
_entity_poly.entity_id
_entity_poly.type
_entity_poly.pdbx_seq_one_letter_code
_entity_poly.pdbx_strand_id
1 'polypeptide(L)'
;MDAGILRDQLADLSKGVFISMPIGTVLAALILAVQLLSGGGLAAVAWFAAIALVNGARVVLALAQSGAADERQQAVGARLSLYGLLALASGVAWSFLALLSDGYTTAQAPLYLIVLAGTSAGSVTYCTSHAPASINFITLPLLTAAACVLAQGGVENDVLGFTILLFLGGMIRGALLGQSRFRETSRLKYE
;
A
#
# COMPACT_ATOMS: atom_id res chain seq x y z
N MET A 1 24.38 0.41 17.09
CA MET A 1 23.26 -0.52 17.28
C MET A 1 22.20 -0.39 16.18
N ASP A 2 21.80 0.83 15.79
CA ASP A 2 20.71 1.04 14.80
C ASP A 2 21.02 0.64 13.34
N ALA A 3 22.29 0.58 12.95
CA ALA A 3 22.67 0.32 11.56
C ALA A 3 22.36 -1.11 11.08
N GLY A 4 22.46 -2.10 11.98
CA GLY A 4 22.09 -3.49 11.69
C GLY A 4 20.58 -3.65 11.49
N ILE A 5 19.80 -3.00 12.37
CA ILE A 5 18.33 -3.01 12.32
C ILE A 5 17.82 -2.37 11.02
N LEU A 6 18.36 -1.23 10.61
CA LEU A 6 17.93 -0.56 9.35
C LEU A 6 18.25 -1.40 8.10
N ARG A 7 19.36 -2.14 8.10
CA ARG A 7 19.71 -3.07 7.02
C ARG A 7 18.76 -4.26 6.98
N ASP A 8 18.47 -4.86 8.14
CA ASP A 8 17.50 -5.95 8.25
C ASP A 8 16.11 -5.51 7.76
N GLN A 9 15.67 -4.30 8.12
CA GLN A 9 14.39 -3.73 7.64
C GLN A 9 14.36 -3.58 6.11
N LEU A 10 15.42 -3.05 5.51
CA LEU A 10 15.51 -2.84 4.07
C LEU A 10 15.57 -4.16 3.28
N ALA A 11 16.27 -5.17 3.81
CA ALA A 11 16.32 -6.50 3.21
C ALA A 11 14.96 -7.23 3.25
N ASP A 12 14.25 -7.11 4.37
CA ASP A 12 12.90 -7.67 4.52
C ASP A 12 11.88 -7.00 3.57
N LEU A 13 11.89 -5.67 3.51
CA LEU A 13 11.07 -4.89 2.58
C LEU A 13 11.28 -5.30 1.11
N SER A 14 12.54 -5.45 0.69
CA SER A 14 12.86 -5.86 -0.68
C SER A 14 12.26 -7.23 -1.02
N LYS A 15 12.33 -8.20 -0.11
CA LYS A 15 11.69 -9.52 -0.29
C LYS A 15 10.17 -9.40 -0.38
N GLY A 16 9.57 -8.60 0.52
CA GLY A 16 8.13 -8.35 0.54
C GLY A 16 7.61 -7.74 -0.77
N VAL A 17 8.36 -6.81 -1.37
CA VAL A 17 8.03 -6.17 -2.66
C VAL A 17 7.94 -7.19 -3.79
N PHE A 18 8.87 -8.15 -3.89
CA PHE A 18 8.83 -9.16 -4.95
C PHE A 18 7.60 -10.07 -4.89
N ILE A 19 7.06 -10.32 -3.70
CA ILE A 19 5.85 -11.14 -3.53
C ILE A 19 4.59 -10.30 -3.76
N SER A 20 4.55 -9.07 -3.25
CA SER A 20 3.32 -8.27 -3.24
C SER A 20 3.06 -7.49 -4.53
N MET A 21 4.09 -6.98 -5.21
CA MET A 21 3.89 -6.17 -6.42
C MET A 21 3.20 -6.93 -7.56
N PRO A 22 3.49 -8.22 -7.84
CA PRO A 22 2.76 -8.99 -8.85
C PRO A 22 1.26 -9.07 -8.52
N ILE A 23 0.92 -9.38 -7.27
CA ILE A 23 -0.48 -9.47 -6.82
C ILE A 23 -1.18 -8.12 -6.97
N GLY A 24 -0.56 -7.03 -6.51
CA GLY A 24 -1.10 -5.68 -6.65
C GLY A 24 -1.30 -5.26 -8.11
N THR A 25 -0.41 -5.67 -9.00
CA THR A 25 -0.50 -5.39 -10.44
C THR A 25 -1.62 -6.19 -11.10
N VAL A 26 -1.78 -7.48 -10.76
CA VAL A 26 -2.89 -8.31 -11.23
C VAL A 26 -4.23 -7.75 -10.75
N LEU A 27 -4.33 -7.37 -9.47
CA LEU A 27 -5.55 -6.75 -8.93
C LEU A 27 -5.90 -5.43 -9.63
N ALA A 28 -4.90 -4.57 -9.91
CA ALA A 28 -5.11 -3.35 -10.68
C ALA A 28 -5.54 -3.64 -12.14
N ALA A 29 -4.98 -4.67 -12.77
CA ALA A 29 -5.37 -5.08 -14.12
C ALA A 29 -6.81 -5.62 -14.17
N LEU A 30 -7.24 -6.35 -13.13
CA LEU A 30 -8.63 -6.81 -13.00
C LEU A 30 -9.59 -5.63 -12.84
N ILE A 31 -9.24 -4.62 -12.03
CA ILE A 31 -10.04 -3.39 -11.92
C ILE A 31 -10.13 -2.68 -13.27
N LEU A 32 -9.01 -2.57 -14.01
CA LEU A 32 -9.00 -1.97 -15.34
C LEU A 32 -9.92 -2.74 -16.30
N ALA A 33 -9.86 -4.08 -16.31
CA ALA A 33 -10.71 -4.90 -17.16
C ALA A 33 -12.19 -4.66 -16.85
N VAL A 34 -12.58 -4.62 -15.58
CA VAL A 34 -13.95 -4.31 -15.15
C VAL A 34 -14.36 -2.90 -15.57
N GLN A 35 -13.46 -1.92 -15.42
CA GLN A 35 -13.73 -0.54 -15.87
C GLN A 35 -13.96 -0.49 -17.38
N LEU A 36 -13.10 -1.10 -18.20
CA LEU A 36 -13.28 -1.12 -19.66
C LEU A 36 -14.58 -1.81 -20.09
N LEU A 37 -14.98 -2.90 -19.42
CA LEU A 37 -16.25 -3.58 -19.67
C LEU A 37 -17.47 -2.78 -19.23
N SER A 38 -17.31 -1.90 -18.24
CA SER A 38 -18.38 -1.06 -17.69
C SER A 38 -18.47 0.32 -18.35
N GLY A 39 -17.75 0.54 -19.46
CA GLY A 39 -17.73 1.82 -20.19
C GLY A 39 -16.71 2.85 -19.66
N GLY A 40 -15.76 2.42 -18.82
CA GLY A 40 -14.67 3.24 -18.30
C GLY A 40 -13.76 3.76 -19.42
N GLY A 41 -13.45 5.06 -19.36
CA GLY A 41 -12.67 5.76 -20.38
C GLY A 41 -11.16 5.79 -20.10
N LEU A 42 -10.48 6.73 -20.77
CA LEU A 42 -9.03 6.96 -20.66
C LEU A 42 -8.53 7.16 -19.22
N ALA A 43 -9.40 7.63 -18.31
CA ALA A 43 -9.08 7.79 -16.89
C ALA A 43 -8.68 6.47 -16.22
N ALA A 44 -9.36 5.35 -16.54
CA ALA A 44 -9.03 4.04 -15.97
C ALA A 44 -7.67 3.53 -16.46
N VAL A 45 -7.37 3.77 -17.74
CA VAL A 45 -6.08 3.41 -18.36
C VAL A 45 -4.95 4.24 -17.74
N ALA A 46 -5.14 5.55 -17.59
CA ALA A 46 -4.17 6.44 -16.96
C ALA A 46 -3.91 6.07 -15.50
N TRP A 47 -4.96 5.73 -14.74
CA TRP A 47 -4.85 5.22 -13.37
C TRP A 47 -4.04 3.92 -13.30
N PHE A 48 -4.35 2.95 -14.16
CA PHE A 48 -3.59 1.69 -14.22
C PHE A 48 -2.12 1.94 -14.58
N ALA A 49 -1.85 2.82 -15.55
CA ALA A 49 -0.49 3.20 -15.92
C ALA A 49 0.26 3.83 -14.74
N ALA A 50 -0.38 4.69 -13.95
CA ALA A 50 0.21 5.26 -12.75
C ALA A 50 0.56 4.19 -11.70
N ILE A 51 -0.34 3.22 -11.45
CA ILE A 51 -0.07 2.10 -10.54
C ILE A 51 1.08 1.23 -11.06
N ALA A 52 1.07 0.89 -12.35
CA ALA A 52 2.12 0.09 -12.97
C ALA A 52 3.49 0.78 -12.89
N LEU A 53 3.56 2.10 -13.10
CA LEU A 53 4.78 2.89 -12.95
C LEU A 53 5.31 2.87 -11.51
N VAL A 54 4.43 3.08 -10.52
CA VAL A 54 4.84 3.08 -9.10
C VAL A 54 5.28 1.68 -8.66
N ASN A 55 4.57 0.63 -9.07
CA ASN A 55 4.96 -0.76 -8.78
C ASN A 55 6.28 -1.11 -9.46
N GLY A 56 6.46 -0.72 -10.72
CA GLY A 56 7.70 -0.89 -11.48
C GLY A 56 8.88 -0.21 -10.80
N ALA A 57 8.71 1.05 -10.37
CA ALA A 57 9.74 1.79 -9.63
C ALA A 57 10.15 1.08 -8.33
N ARG A 58 9.20 0.49 -7.59
CA ARG A 58 9.50 -0.31 -6.39
C ARG A 58 10.28 -1.59 -6.69
N VAL A 59 9.94 -2.27 -7.79
CA VAL A 59 10.66 -3.48 -8.25
C VAL A 59 12.08 -3.13 -8.68
N VAL A 60 12.26 -2.07 -9.47
CA VAL A 60 13.59 -1.59 -9.88
C VAL A 60 14.42 -1.23 -8.64
N LEU A 61 13.83 -0.55 -7.66
CA LEU A 61 14.51 -0.21 -6.42
C LEU A 61 14.92 -1.47 -5.62
N ALA A 62 14.08 -2.50 -5.58
CA ALA A 62 14.39 -3.78 -4.93
C ALA A 62 15.50 -4.55 -5.68
N LEU A 63 15.49 -4.53 -7.02
CA LEU A 63 16.53 -5.16 -7.86
C LEU A 63 17.88 -4.46 -7.71
N ALA A 64 17.90 -3.12 -7.69
CA ALA A 64 19.11 -2.34 -7.48
C ALA A 64 19.77 -2.60 -6.11
N GLN A 65 18.99 -3.03 -5.11
CA GLN A 65 19.53 -3.43 -3.81
C GLN A 65 20.20 -4.80 -3.82
N SER A 66 19.66 -5.78 -4.56
CA SER A 66 20.26 -7.11 -4.68
C SER A 66 21.63 -7.10 -5.35
N GLY A 67 21.93 -6.08 -6.17
CA GLY A 67 23.22 -5.92 -6.86
C GLY A 67 24.24 -5.01 -6.16
N ALA A 68 23.81 -4.18 -5.20
CA ALA A 68 24.69 -3.24 -4.51
C ALA A 68 25.32 -3.90 -3.28
N ALA A 69 26.40 -4.66 -3.49
CA ALA A 69 27.12 -5.39 -2.45
C ALA A 69 27.86 -4.49 -1.42
N ASP A 70 27.88 -3.17 -1.59
CA ASP A 70 28.69 -2.30 -0.75
C ASP A 70 28.16 -0.86 -0.76
N GLU A 71 27.22 -0.50 0.12
CA GLU A 71 26.90 0.93 0.31
C GLU A 71 26.65 1.36 1.76
N ARG A 72 27.24 2.53 2.02
CA ARG A 72 27.37 3.31 3.25
C ARG A 72 26.05 3.53 3.98
N GLN A 73 26.13 3.64 5.30
CA GLN A 73 25.01 3.84 6.23
C GLN A 73 24.02 4.97 5.84
N GLN A 74 24.50 6.01 5.14
CA GLN A 74 23.68 7.10 4.60
C GLN A 74 22.75 6.67 3.45
N ALA A 75 23.13 5.67 2.64
CA ALA A 75 22.33 5.16 1.54
C ALA A 75 21.10 4.36 2.02
N VAL A 76 21.20 3.69 3.18
CA VAL A 76 20.10 2.87 3.75
C VAL A 76 18.92 3.76 4.16
N GLY A 77 19.19 4.88 4.85
CA GLY A 77 18.14 5.83 5.26
C GLY A 77 17.45 6.50 4.06
N ALA A 78 18.22 6.92 3.05
CA ALA A 78 17.66 7.49 1.83
C ALA A 78 16.77 6.50 1.08
N ARG A 79 17.18 5.23 0.96
CA ARG A 79 16.38 4.18 0.32
C ARG A 79 15.09 3.86 1.08
N LEU A 80 15.13 3.84 2.41
CA LEU A 80 13.92 3.72 3.25
C LEU A 80 12.97 4.89 3.04
N SER A 81 13.47 6.13 2.97
CA SER A 81 12.63 7.30 2.66
C SER A 81 12.02 7.22 1.26
N LEU A 82 12.75 6.69 0.27
CA LEU A 82 12.24 6.48 -1.09
C LEU A 82 11.14 5.41 -1.12
N TYR A 83 11.28 4.31 -0.37
CA TYR A 83 10.20 3.35 -0.19
C TYR A 83 8.96 3.99 0.45
N GLY A 84 9.15 4.85 1.46
CA GLY A 84 8.06 5.61 2.07
C GLY A 84 7.37 6.58 1.09
N LEU A 85 8.13 7.21 0.19
CA LEU A 85 7.60 8.10 -0.85
C LEU A 85 6.84 7.32 -1.93
N LEU A 86 7.39 6.20 -2.40
CA LEU A 86 6.71 5.30 -3.34
C LEU A 86 5.47 4.66 -2.70
N ALA A 87 5.50 4.39 -1.39
CA ALA A 87 4.34 4.00 -0.58
C ALA A 87 3.23 5.04 -0.66
N LEU A 88 3.57 6.29 -0.37
CA LEU A 88 2.65 7.42 -0.44
C LEU A 88 2.09 7.63 -1.85
N ALA A 89 2.95 7.62 -2.88
CA ALA A 89 2.54 7.81 -4.28
C ALA A 89 1.54 6.73 -4.73
N SER A 90 1.73 5.49 -4.29
CA SER A 90 0.76 4.43 -4.54
C SER A 90 -0.53 4.66 -3.76
N GLY A 91 -0.47 5.07 -2.49
CA GLY A 91 -1.67 5.44 -1.73
C GLY A 91 -2.48 6.55 -2.43
N VAL A 92 -1.81 7.57 -2.97
CA VAL A 92 -2.45 8.59 -3.80
C VAL A 92 -3.11 7.96 -5.03
N ALA A 93 -2.39 7.15 -5.80
CA ALA A 93 -2.94 6.48 -6.98
C ALA A 93 -4.17 5.60 -6.65
N TRP A 94 -4.14 4.85 -5.54
CA TRP A 94 -5.26 4.04 -5.10
C TRP A 94 -6.46 4.87 -4.61
N SER A 95 -6.25 6.10 -4.15
CA SER A 95 -7.33 7.01 -3.77
C SER A 95 -8.17 7.47 -4.97
N PHE A 96 -7.56 7.57 -6.16
CA PHE A 96 -8.28 7.86 -7.41
C PHE A 96 -9.28 6.76 -7.80
N LEU A 97 -9.22 5.58 -7.17
CA LEU A 97 -10.23 4.56 -7.37
C LEU A 97 -11.63 5.04 -6.96
N ALA A 98 -11.72 5.93 -5.97
CA ALA A 98 -12.98 6.56 -5.57
C ALA A 98 -13.57 7.43 -6.70
N LEU A 99 -12.73 8.12 -7.48
CA LEU A 99 -13.18 8.89 -8.64
C LEU A 99 -13.63 7.97 -9.78
N LEU A 100 -12.92 6.86 -9.99
CA LEU A 100 -13.26 5.87 -11.01
C LEU A 100 -14.57 5.12 -10.72
N SER A 101 -14.94 5.02 -9.44
CA SER A 101 -16.17 4.37 -8.97
C SER A 101 -17.32 5.34 -8.68
N ASP A 102 -17.20 6.59 -9.13
CA ASP A 102 -18.16 7.68 -8.85
C ASP A 102 -18.52 7.77 -7.36
N GLY A 103 -17.48 7.81 -6.51
CA GLY A 103 -17.63 7.82 -5.06
C GLY A 103 -18.08 6.50 -4.47
N TYR A 104 -17.86 5.36 -5.13
CA TYR A 104 -18.36 4.03 -4.76
C TYR A 104 -19.89 3.90 -4.86
N THR A 105 -20.51 4.58 -5.82
CA THR A 105 -21.94 4.46 -6.10
C THR A 105 -22.24 3.44 -7.20
N THR A 106 -21.23 2.99 -7.95
CA THR A 106 -21.42 2.00 -9.03
C THR A 106 -21.76 0.62 -8.50
N ALA A 107 -22.38 -0.22 -9.34
CA ALA A 107 -22.70 -1.62 -8.99
C ALA A 107 -21.46 -2.46 -8.62
N GLN A 108 -20.28 -2.04 -9.09
CA GLN A 108 -18.99 -2.69 -8.87
C GLN A 108 -18.30 -2.18 -7.59
N ALA A 109 -18.89 -1.25 -6.84
CA ALA A 109 -18.31 -0.71 -5.60
C ALA A 109 -17.84 -1.79 -4.59
N PRO A 110 -18.57 -2.90 -4.34
CA PRO A 110 -18.10 -3.95 -3.45
C PRO A 110 -16.78 -4.58 -3.91
N LEU A 111 -16.61 -4.79 -5.22
CA LEU A 111 -15.36 -5.32 -5.78
C LEU A 111 -14.20 -4.37 -5.49
N TYR A 112 -14.38 -3.07 -5.73
CA TYR A 112 -13.34 -2.07 -5.51
C TYR A 112 -12.96 -1.95 -4.04
N LEU A 113 -13.94 -1.98 -3.13
CA LEU A 113 -13.70 -1.92 -1.69
C LEU A 113 -13.02 -3.20 -1.17
N ILE A 114 -13.38 -4.38 -1.68
CA ILE A 114 -12.70 -5.64 -1.34
C ILE A 114 -11.24 -5.61 -1.79
N VAL A 115 -10.97 -5.18 -3.03
CA VAL A 115 -9.61 -5.07 -3.54
C VAL A 115 -8.81 -4.04 -2.73
N LEU A 116 -9.42 -2.91 -2.39
CA LEU A 116 -8.78 -1.87 -1.58
C LEU A 116 -8.45 -2.36 -0.16
N ALA A 117 -9.39 -3.06 0.48
CA ALA A 117 -9.19 -3.65 1.80
C ALA A 117 -8.10 -4.74 1.75
N GLY A 118 -8.14 -5.62 0.74
CA GLY A 118 -7.16 -6.70 0.56
C GLY A 118 -5.74 -6.21 0.28
N THR A 119 -5.59 -5.21 -0.59
CA THR A 119 -4.28 -4.57 -0.86
C THR A 119 -3.75 -3.83 0.36
N SER A 120 -4.64 -3.16 1.11
CA SER A 120 -4.30 -2.55 2.39
C SER A 120 -3.80 -3.60 3.39
N ALA A 121 -4.56 -4.70 3.57
CA ALA A 121 -4.20 -5.85 4.42
C ALA A 121 -2.81 -6.39 4.06
N GLY A 122 -2.59 -6.67 2.78
CA GLY A 122 -1.31 -7.13 2.26
C GLY A 122 -0.16 -6.19 2.61
N SER A 123 -0.37 -4.87 2.50
CA SER A 123 0.65 -3.86 2.82
C SER A 123 1.16 -3.88 4.24
N VAL A 124 0.35 -4.30 5.21
CA VAL A 124 0.81 -4.46 6.59
C VAL A 124 1.61 -5.75 6.75
N THR A 125 1.27 -6.80 6.00
CA THR A 125 1.97 -8.09 6.03
C THR A 125 3.37 -8.00 5.42
N TYR A 126 3.54 -7.36 4.26
CA TYR A 126 4.85 -7.31 3.59
C TYR A 126 5.74 -6.15 4.03
N CYS A 127 5.21 -5.16 4.76
CA CYS A 127 5.99 -4.07 5.37
C CYS A 127 6.01 -4.17 6.90
N THR A 128 5.91 -5.37 7.48
CA THR A 128 5.96 -5.58 8.93
C THR A 128 7.24 -4.99 9.54
N SER A 129 8.35 -4.98 8.81
CA SER A 129 9.61 -4.39 9.24
C SER A 129 9.60 -2.86 9.24
N HIS A 130 8.71 -2.18 8.52
CA HIS A 130 8.69 -0.71 8.39
C HIS A 130 7.26 -0.14 8.28
N ALA A 131 6.65 0.15 9.43
CA ALA A 131 5.27 0.63 9.51
C ALA A 131 4.98 1.92 8.72
N PRO A 132 5.88 2.93 8.62
CA PRO A 132 5.59 4.14 7.86
C PRO A 132 5.25 3.88 6.39
N ALA A 133 5.83 2.85 5.76
CA ALA A 133 5.48 2.49 4.39
C ALA A 133 4.04 1.98 4.29
N SER A 134 3.60 1.08 5.18
CA SER A 134 2.21 0.63 5.20
C SER A 134 1.25 1.78 5.46
N ILE A 135 1.55 2.60 6.48
CA ILE A 135 0.68 3.71 6.90
C ILE A 135 0.51 4.73 5.77
N ASN A 136 1.60 5.13 5.10
CA ASN A 136 1.55 6.05 3.97
C ASN A 136 0.73 5.51 2.80
N PHE A 137 0.75 4.18 2.58
CA PHE A 137 -0.04 3.54 1.54
C PHE A 137 -1.53 3.48 1.88
N ILE A 138 -1.89 3.02 3.09
CA ILE A 138 -3.30 2.72 3.44
C ILE A 138 -4.12 3.95 3.82
N THR A 139 -3.49 4.98 4.38
CA THR A 139 -4.23 6.06 5.07
C THR A 139 -5.10 6.84 4.09
N LEU A 140 -4.50 7.34 3.00
CA LEU A 140 -5.22 8.20 2.06
C LEU A 140 -6.33 7.44 1.29
N PRO A 141 -6.11 6.24 0.73
CA PRO A 141 -7.18 5.51 0.05
C PRO A 141 -8.35 5.15 0.97
N LEU A 142 -8.08 4.65 2.18
CA LEU A 142 -9.13 4.24 3.10
C LEU A 142 -9.90 5.43 3.66
N LEU A 143 -9.23 6.56 3.94
CA LEU A 143 -9.92 7.79 4.34
C LEU A 143 -10.77 8.34 3.19
N THR A 144 -10.27 8.31 1.95
CA THR A 144 -11.04 8.74 0.78
C THR A 144 -12.27 7.85 0.59
N ALA A 145 -12.12 6.52 0.70
CA ALA A 145 -13.24 5.60 0.60
C ALA A 145 -14.27 5.81 1.71
N ALA A 146 -13.84 5.96 2.97
CA ALA A 146 -14.73 6.26 4.08
C ALA A 146 -15.48 7.59 3.85
N ALA A 147 -14.77 8.65 3.43
CA ALA A 147 -15.39 9.95 3.17
C ALA A 147 -16.43 9.88 2.03
N CYS A 148 -16.12 9.19 0.93
CA CYS A 148 -17.05 9.01 -0.18
C CYS A 148 -18.31 8.25 0.24
N VAL A 149 -18.16 7.13 0.95
CA VAL A 149 -19.30 6.32 1.41
C VAL A 149 -20.14 7.11 2.42
N LEU A 150 -19.52 7.77 3.41
CA LEU A 150 -20.24 8.58 4.41
C LEU A 150 -20.97 9.78 3.78
N ALA A 151 -20.41 10.39 2.73
CA ALA A 151 -21.05 11.51 2.04
C ALA A 151 -22.34 11.12 1.31
N GLN A 152 -22.50 9.84 0.92
CA GLN A 152 -23.75 9.35 0.32
C GLN A 152 -24.89 9.28 1.34
N GLY A 153 -24.56 9.12 2.63
CA GLY A 153 -25.50 8.99 3.73
C GLY A 153 -26.33 7.70 3.71
N GLY A 154 -27.12 7.50 4.75
CA GLY A 154 -27.96 6.31 4.95
C GLY A 154 -27.28 5.26 5.82
N VAL A 155 -28.08 4.51 6.57
CA VAL A 155 -27.59 3.63 7.67
C VAL A 155 -26.56 2.61 7.18
N GLU A 156 -26.76 2.01 6.01
CA GLU A 156 -25.82 1.03 5.45
C GLU A 156 -24.46 1.66 5.12
N ASN A 157 -24.47 2.85 4.51
CA ASN A 157 -23.28 3.62 4.19
C ASN A 157 -22.58 4.15 5.45
N ASP A 158 -23.34 4.58 6.46
CA ASP A 158 -22.80 5.01 7.74
C ASP A 158 -22.05 3.88 8.45
N VAL A 159 -22.64 2.68 8.49
CA VAL A 159 -22.02 1.47 9.05
C VAL A 159 -20.78 1.06 8.25
N LEU A 160 -20.85 1.09 6.92
CA LEU A 160 -19.73 0.75 6.05
C LEU A 160 -18.57 1.74 6.22
N GLY A 161 -18.85 3.04 6.20
CA GLY A 161 -17.86 4.10 6.41
C GLY A 161 -17.18 3.98 7.78
N PHE A 162 -17.95 3.74 8.84
CA PHE A 162 -17.41 3.46 10.17
C PHE A 162 -16.53 2.20 10.19
N THR A 163 -16.94 1.14 9.50
CA THR A 163 -16.17 -0.11 9.39
C THR A 163 -14.84 0.11 8.67
N ILE A 164 -14.80 0.94 7.62
CA ILE A 164 -13.56 1.31 6.93
C ILE A 164 -12.61 2.06 7.88
N LEU A 165 -13.11 2.96 8.72
CA LEU A 165 -12.31 3.68 9.72
C LEU A 165 -11.76 2.75 10.81
N LEU A 166 -12.58 1.82 11.31
CA LEU A 166 -12.12 0.78 12.23
C LEU A 166 -11.05 -0.11 11.62
N PHE A 167 -11.24 -0.50 10.35
CA PHE A 167 -10.27 -1.28 9.60
C PHE A 167 -8.94 -0.52 9.46
N LEU A 168 -8.97 0.77 9.10
CA LEU A 168 -7.79 1.62 9.04
C LEU A 168 -7.06 1.69 10.39
N GLY A 169 -7.79 1.92 11.48
CA GLY A 169 -7.22 1.96 12.83
C GLY A 169 -6.55 0.64 13.23
N GLY A 170 -7.22 -0.49 12.95
CA GLY A 170 -6.68 -1.83 13.19
C GLY A 170 -5.40 -2.09 12.40
N MET A 171 -5.36 -1.63 11.15
CA MET A 171 -4.22 -1.78 10.24
C MET A 171 -3.02 -0.93 10.65
N ILE A 172 -3.23 0.33 11.03
CA ILE A 172 -2.17 1.19 11.59
C ILE A 172 -1.59 0.55 12.84
N ARG A 173 -2.44 0.09 13.75
CA ARG A 173 -2.00 -0.61 14.97
C ARG A 173 -1.23 -1.88 14.65
N GLY A 174 -1.70 -2.67 13.69
CA GLY A 174 -1.04 -3.88 13.23
C GLY A 174 0.36 -3.62 12.67
N ALA A 175 0.51 -2.56 11.85
CA ALA A 175 1.80 -2.15 11.30
C ALA A 175 2.80 -1.75 12.39
N LEU A 176 2.35 -0.94 13.37
CA LEU A 176 3.20 -0.50 14.49
C LEU A 176 3.64 -1.68 15.37
N LEU A 177 2.73 -2.60 15.68
CA LEU A 177 3.03 -3.82 16.45
C LEU A 177 3.96 -4.77 15.67
N GLY A 178 3.80 -4.88 14.35
CA GLY A 178 4.70 -5.63 13.47
C GLY A 178 6.11 -5.08 13.53
N GLN A 179 6.26 -3.76 13.37
CA GLN A 179 7.57 -3.11 13.40
C GLN A 179 8.24 -3.22 14.77
N SER A 180 7.49 -3.07 15.86
CA SER A 180 8.02 -3.21 17.22
C SER A 180 8.61 -4.61 17.43
N ARG A 181 7.87 -5.65 17.06
CA ARG A 181 8.34 -7.05 17.17
C ARG A 181 9.57 -7.31 16.31
N PHE A 182 9.58 -6.82 15.07
CA PHE A 182 10.73 -6.97 14.19
C PHE A 182 11.99 -6.30 14.76
N ARG A 183 11.85 -5.07 15.29
CA ARG A 183 12.96 -4.35 15.93
C ARG A 183 13.51 -5.06 17.16
N GLU A 184 12.63 -5.64 17.97
CA GLU A 184 13.03 -6.43 19.13
C GLU A 184 13.80 -7.69 18.73
N THR A 185 13.29 -8.46 17.76
CA THR A 185 13.99 -9.65 17.25
C THR A 185 15.34 -9.29 16.63
N SER A 186 15.43 -8.19 15.87
CA SER A 186 16.70 -7.74 15.30
C SER A 186 17.66 -7.24 16.38
N ARG A 187 17.17 -6.56 17.44
CA ARG A 187 18.01 -6.16 18.58
C ARG A 187 18.69 -7.37 19.25
N LEU A 188 17.93 -8.43 19.53
CA LEU A 188 18.46 -9.67 20.12
C LEU A 188 19.55 -10.36 19.27
N LYS A 189 19.59 -10.11 17.96
CA LYS A 189 20.62 -10.65 17.05
C LYS A 189 21.96 -9.90 17.16
N TYR A 190 21.95 -8.70 17.74
CA TYR A 190 23.12 -7.82 17.88
C TYR A 190 23.50 -7.53 19.35
N GLU A 191 22.82 -8.17 20.30
CA GLU A 191 23.24 -8.31 21.70
C GLU A 191 24.21 -9.48 21.84
#